data_AF-A0A7S4PIU7-F1
#
_entry.id   AF-A0A7S4PIU7-F1
#
_cell.length_a   1.000
_cell.length_b   1.000
_cell.length_c   1.000
_cell.angle_alpha   90.00
_cell.angle_beta   90.00
_cell.angle_gamma   90.00
#
_symmetry.space_group_name_H-M   'P 1'
#
loop_
_entity.id
_entity.type
_entity.pdbx_description
1 polymer ?
#
loop_
_entity_poly.entity_id
_entity_poly.type
_entity_poly.pdbx_seq_one_letter_code
_entity_poly.pdbx_strand_id
1 'polypeptide(L)'
;AANFADFNELVRLCIFANVSLAKMVVGRQNTIDDPELENRLDIANDYVRQIPEPLITKFAEEASNPALYNERENLQKQLFQAIDEIILVVLLSNERMFKGLLLDLAPMERDTEVIEEPKYGDLMEMMSKIGDNLANLLEAGKNTNA
;
A
#
# COMPACT_ATOMS: atom_id res chain seq x y z
N ALA A 1 0.21 7.69 -32.23
CA ALA A 1 0.00 6.24 -32.08
C ALA A 1 0.74 5.81 -30.83
N ALA A 2 0.05 5.72 -29.68
CA ALA A 2 0.58 4.95 -28.55
C ALA A 2 0.61 3.50 -29.01
N ASN A 3 1.81 2.91 -29.08
CA ASN A 3 2.04 1.71 -29.87
C ASN A 3 1.58 0.47 -29.09
N PHE A 4 1.09 -0.55 -29.81
CA PHE A 4 0.78 -1.86 -29.25
C PHE A 4 1.93 -2.47 -28.41
N ALA A 5 3.17 -2.04 -28.68
CA ALA A 5 4.36 -2.35 -27.90
C ALA A 5 4.28 -1.82 -26.45
N ASP A 6 3.73 -0.62 -26.24
CA ASP A 6 3.55 0.00 -24.92
C ASP A 6 2.50 -0.78 -24.11
N PHE A 7 1.45 -1.29 -24.76
CA PHE A 7 0.43 -2.10 -24.11
C PHE A 7 0.98 -3.45 -23.63
N ASN A 8 1.74 -4.15 -24.48
CA ASN A 8 2.37 -5.42 -24.09
C ASN A 8 3.36 -5.25 -22.94
N GLU A 9 4.08 -4.13 -22.91
CA GLU A 9 4.99 -3.82 -21.81
C GLU A 9 4.23 -3.52 -20.51
N LEU A 10 3.13 -2.76 -20.57
CA LEU A 10 2.25 -2.54 -19.42
C LEU A 10 1.65 -3.84 -18.88
N VAL A 11 1.24 -4.76 -19.76
CA VAL A 11 0.75 -6.09 -19.37
C VAL A 11 1.84 -6.88 -18.64
N ARG A 12 3.07 -6.89 -19.16
CA ARG A 12 4.21 -7.55 -18.51
C ARG A 12 4.50 -6.96 -17.13
N LEU A 13 4.54 -5.64 -17.02
CA LEU A 13 4.77 -4.95 -15.75
C LEU A 13 3.65 -5.27 -14.75
N CYS A 14 2.39 -5.30 -15.18
CA CYS A 14 1.25 -5.66 -14.35
C CYS A 14 1.35 -7.10 -13.83
N ILE A 15 1.64 -8.07 -14.70
CA ILE A 15 1.84 -9.47 -14.30
C ILE A 15 2.99 -9.58 -13.31
N PHE A 16 4.12 -8.94 -13.60
CA PHE A 16 5.29 -8.98 -12.72
C PHE A 16 5.00 -8.36 -11.34
N ALA A 17 4.31 -7.22 -11.30
CA ALA A 17 3.91 -6.55 -10.08
C ALA A 17 2.97 -7.43 -9.23
N ASN A 18 1.96 -8.04 -9.85
CA ASN A 18 1.01 -8.91 -9.14
C ASN A 18 1.67 -10.18 -8.60
N VAL A 19 2.55 -10.82 -9.39
CA VAL A 19 3.33 -11.99 -8.92
C VAL A 19 4.25 -11.60 -7.77
N SER A 20 4.88 -10.42 -7.84
CA SER A 20 5.77 -9.93 -6.79
C SER A 20 4.99 -9.62 -5.50
N LEU A 21 3.85 -8.94 -5.62
CA LEU A 21 2.96 -8.65 -4.50
C LEU A 21 2.49 -9.96 -3.84
N ALA A 22 2.00 -10.92 -4.63
CA ALA A 22 1.54 -12.19 -4.09
C ALA A 22 2.62 -12.95 -3.30
N LYS A 23 3.88 -12.90 -3.77
CA LYS A 23 5.02 -13.48 -3.04
C LYS A 23 5.31 -12.74 -1.73
N MET A 24 5.25 -11.41 -1.72
CA MET A 24 5.43 -10.61 -0.50
C MET A 24 4.33 -10.93 0.52
N VAL A 25 3.09 -11.07 0.07
CA VAL A 25 1.94 -11.44 0.91
C VAL A 25 2.12 -12.81 1.54
N VAL A 26 2.54 -13.82 0.76
CA VAL A 26 2.84 -15.17 1.31
C VAL A 26 3.95 -15.11 2.37
N GLY A 27 5.00 -14.32 2.14
CA GLY A 27 6.04 -14.09 3.13
C GLY A 27 5.49 -13.49 4.43
N ARG A 28 4.52 -12.58 4.31
CA ARG A 28 3.89 -11.90 5.43
C ARG A 28 2.90 -12.77 6.21
N GLN A 29 2.16 -13.66 5.54
CA GLN A 29 1.22 -14.59 6.19
C GLN A 29 1.89 -15.36 7.34
N ASN A 30 3.11 -15.84 7.13
CA ASN A 30 3.91 -16.56 8.14
C ASN A 30 4.26 -15.73 9.40
N THR A 31 3.95 -14.43 9.42
CA THR A 31 4.26 -13.51 10.52
C THR A 31 3.01 -12.93 11.19
N ILE A 32 1.81 -13.36 10.76
CA ILE A 32 0.55 -12.91 11.34
C ILE A 32 0.08 -13.95 12.35
N ASP A 33 0.00 -13.55 13.63
CA ASP A 33 -0.44 -14.45 14.70
C ASP A 33 -1.97 -14.55 14.83
N ASP A 34 -2.72 -13.60 14.25
CA ASP A 34 -4.19 -13.59 14.28
C ASP A 34 -4.76 -14.40 13.11
N PRO A 35 -5.43 -15.54 13.37
CA PRO A 35 -6.01 -16.39 12.32
C PRO A 35 -7.07 -15.69 11.47
N GLU A 36 -7.80 -14.71 12.02
CA GLU A 36 -8.80 -13.94 11.26
C GLU A 36 -8.11 -13.05 10.23
N LEU A 37 -7.04 -12.35 10.64
CA LEU A 37 -6.25 -11.51 9.75
C LEU A 37 -5.49 -12.36 8.72
N GLU A 38 -4.95 -13.50 9.13
CA GLU A 38 -4.29 -14.44 8.20
C GLU A 38 -5.26 -14.90 7.09
N ASN A 39 -6.47 -15.32 7.47
CA ASN A 39 -7.50 -15.76 6.51
C ASN A 39 -7.96 -14.62 5.57
N ARG A 40 -8.16 -13.41 6.10
CA ARG A 40 -8.48 -12.23 5.27
C ARG A 40 -7.37 -11.92 4.26
N LEU A 41 -6.11 -12.02 4.70
CA LEU A 41 -4.96 -11.83 3.83
C LEU A 41 -4.89 -12.90 2.74
N ASP A 42 -5.20 -14.16 3.06
CA ASP A 42 -5.23 -15.27 2.11
C ASP A 42 -6.27 -15.08 1.01
N ILE A 43 -7.50 -14.76 1.40
CA ILE A 43 -8.59 -14.47 0.46
C ILE A 43 -8.22 -13.32 -0.48
N ALA A 44 -7.68 -12.22 0.07
CA ALA A 44 -7.28 -11.08 -0.73
C ALA A 44 -6.12 -11.41 -1.68
N ASN A 45 -5.15 -12.21 -1.23
CA ASN A 45 -4.05 -12.69 -2.05
C ASN A 45 -4.52 -13.56 -3.23
N ASP A 46 -5.52 -14.40 -3.01
CA ASP A 46 -6.11 -15.22 -4.06
C ASP A 46 -6.72 -14.38 -5.18
N TYR A 47 -7.43 -13.29 -4.83
CA TYR A 47 -7.94 -12.35 -5.83
C TYR A 47 -6.82 -11.66 -6.62
N VAL A 48 -5.74 -11.24 -5.97
CA VAL A 48 -4.55 -10.66 -6.65
C VAL A 48 -3.91 -11.66 -7.62
N ARG A 49 -3.97 -12.96 -7.31
CA ARG A 49 -3.42 -14.02 -8.19
C ARG A 49 -4.34 -14.35 -9.36
N GLN A 50 -5.66 -14.33 -9.15
CA GLN A 50 -6.63 -14.86 -10.11
C GLN A 50 -7.22 -13.80 -11.06
N ILE A 51 -7.37 -12.55 -10.63
CA ILE A 51 -8.01 -11.48 -11.42
C ILE A 51 -7.18 -10.93 -12.58
N PRO A 52 -5.83 -10.78 -12.50
CA PRO A 52 -5.08 -10.06 -13.53
C PRO A 52 -5.22 -10.63 -14.94
N GLU A 53 -5.20 -11.95 -15.09
CA GLU A 53 -5.32 -12.60 -16.41
C GLU A 53 -6.71 -12.38 -17.06
N PRO A 54 -7.85 -12.62 -16.36
CA PRO A 54 -9.17 -12.20 -16.82
C PRO A 54 -9.26 -10.72 -17.18
N LEU A 55 -8.66 -9.84 -16.37
CA LEU A 55 -8.69 -8.39 -16.58
C LEU A 55 -7.97 -8.00 -17.88
N ILE A 56 -6.77 -8.56 -18.12
CA ILE A 56 -6.00 -8.34 -19.35
C ILE A 56 -6.77 -8.85 -20.57
N THR A 57 -7.37 -10.03 -20.45
CA THR A 57 -8.17 -10.65 -21.52
C THR A 57 -9.35 -9.75 -21.90
N LYS A 58 -10.12 -9.29 -20.90
CA LYS A 58 -11.26 -8.39 -21.11
C LYS A 58 -10.85 -7.04 -21.67
N PHE A 59 -9.70 -6.51 -21.27
CA PHE A 59 -9.15 -5.29 -21.84
C PHE A 59 -8.85 -5.44 -23.35
N ALA A 60 -8.28 -6.58 -23.76
CA ALA A 60 -8.02 -6.87 -25.16
C ALA A 60 -9.30 -7.06 -25.98
N GLU A 61 -10.33 -7.71 -25.39
CA GLU A 61 -11.62 -7.96 -26.04
C GLU A 61 -12.50 -6.70 -26.14
N GLU A 62 -12.47 -5.81 -25.14
CA GLU A 62 -13.26 -4.57 -25.11
C GLU A 62 -12.98 -3.67 -26.32
N ALA A 63 -11.74 -3.65 -26.82
CA ALA A 63 -11.37 -2.92 -28.03
C ALA A 63 -12.22 -3.33 -29.25
N SER A 64 -12.80 -4.53 -29.23
CA SER A 64 -13.70 -5.06 -30.24
C SER A 64 -15.17 -5.12 -29.81
N ASN A 65 -15.48 -5.05 -28.52
CA ASN A 65 -16.83 -5.10 -27.98
C ASN A 65 -17.01 -4.24 -26.71
N PRO A 66 -17.56 -3.01 -26.85
CA PRO A 66 -17.79 -2.09 -25.73
C PRO A 66 -18.72 -2.63 -24.62
N ALA A 67 -19.52 -3.67 -24.89
CA ALA A 67 -20.39 -4.29 -23.88
C ALA A 67 -19.58 -4.95 -22.74
N LEU A 68 -18.30 -5.27 -22.97
CA LEU A 68 -17.40 -5.86 -21.99
C LEU A 68 -16.82 -4.84 -20.99
N TYR A 69 -17.09 -3.55 -21.19
CA TYR A 69 -16.61 -2.47 -20.31
C TYR A 69 -16.98 -2.72 -18.84
N ASN A 70 -18.25 -3.07 -18.57
CA ASN A 70 -18.72 -3.31 -17.21
C ASN A 70 -18.05 -4.52 -16.56
N GLU A 71 -17.78 -5.58 -17.33
CA GLU A 71 -17.07 -6.77 -16.83
C GLU A 71 -15.63 -6.44 -16.46
N ARG A 72 -14.94 -5.67 -17.31
CA ARG A 72 -13.58 -5.19 -17.04
C ARG A 72 -13.55 -4.29 -15.82
N GLU A 73 -14.46 -3.33 -15.71
CA GLU A 73 -14.53 -2.42 -14.56
C GLU A 73 -14.78 -3.17 -13.26
N ASN A 74 -15.62 -4.21 -13.28
CA ASN A 74 -15.87 -5.05 -12.12
C ASN A 74 -14.61 -5.82 -11.68
N LEU A 75 -13.88 -6.42 -12.63
CA LEU A 75 -12.61 -7.10 -12.33
C LEU A 75 -11.58 -6.11 -11.76
N GLN A 76 -11.50 -4.90 -12.33
CA GLN A 76 -10.60 -3.86 -11.82
C GLN A 76 -10.94 -3.45 -10.39
N LYS A 77 -12.24 -3.26 -10.08
CA LYS A 77 -12.70 -2.94 -8.71
C LYS A 77 -12.35 -4.06 -7.73
N GLN A 78 -12.57 -5.32 -8.10
CA GLN A 78 -12.23 -6.46 -7.24
C GLN A 78 -10.72 -6.54 -6.97
N LEU A 79 -9.88 -6.28 -7.97
CA LEU A 79 -8.43 -6.25 -7.79
C LEU A 79 -7.99 -5.13 -6.82
N PHE A 80 -8.55 -3.92 -6.97
CA PHE A 80 -8.23 -2.83 -6.05
C PHE A 80 -8.73 -3.09 -4.63
N GLN A 81 -9.93 -3.63 -4.47
CA GLN A 81 -10.44 -4.02 -3.16
C GLN A 81 -9.55 -5.07 -2.49
N ALA A 82 -9.05 -6.05 -3.25
CA ALA A 82 -8.11 -7.04 -2.73
C ALA A 82 -6.78 -6.40 -2.29
N ILE A 83 -6.25 -5.43 -3.05
CA ILE A 83 -5.03 -4.69 -2.69
C ILE A 83 -5.26 -3.85 -1.43
N ASP A 84 -6.38 -3.13 -1.34
CA ASP A 84 -6.73 -2.32 -0.16
C ASP A 84 -6.87 -3.21 1.09
N GLU A 85 -7.47 -4.39 0.94
CA GLU A 85 -7.60 -5.37 2.02
C GLU A 85 -6.24 -5.90 2.48
N ILE A 86 -5.32 -6.21 1.56
CA ILE A 86 -3.93 -6.58 1.89
C ILE A 86 -3.26 -5.46 2.71
N ILE A 87 -3.37 -4.20 2.27
CA ILE A 87 -2.79 -3.05 2.97
C ILE A 87 -3.38 -2.93 4.38
N LEU A 88 -4.70 -2.99 4.50
CA LEU A 88 -5.40 -2.88 5.77
C LEU A 88 -4.97 -3.98 6.74
N VAL A 89 -4.97 -5.24 6.30
CA VAL A 89 -4.57 -6.37 7.15
C VAL A 89 -3.11 -6.25 7.60
N VAL A 90 -2.21 -5.83 6.71
CA VAL A 90 -0.81 -5.60 7.07
C VAL A 90 -0.69 -4.50 8.14
N LEU A 91 -1.41 -3.39 8.01
CA LEU A 91 -1.42 -2.32 9.01
C LEU A 91 -1.97 -2.79 10.36
N LEU A 92 -3.10 -3.50 10.36
CA LEU A 92 -3.72 -4.04 11.58
C LEU A 92 -2.82 -5.06 12.29
N SER A 93 -2.17 -5.95 11.52
CA SER A 93 -1.23 -6.94 12.07
C SER A 93 -0.03 -6.26 12.74
N ASN A 94 0.52 -5.20 12.14
CA ASN A 94 1.61 -4.42 12.70
C ASN A 94 1.20 -3.73 14.01
N GLU A 95 0.05 -3.06 14.03
CA GLU A 95 -0.45 -2.38 15.22
C GLU A 95 -0.58 -3.33 16.42
N ARG A 96 -1.08 -4.56 16.19
CA ARG A 96 -1.21 -5.57 17.25
C ARG A 96 0.14 -6.08 17.75
N MET A 97 1.09 -6.31 16.86
CA MET A 97 2.45 -6.72 17.22
C MET A 97 3.12 -5.68 18.14
N PHE A 98 2.91 -4.38 17.87
CA PHE A 98 3.42 -3.30 18.74
C PHE A 98 2.63 -3.14 20.04
N LYS A 99 1.32 -3.39 20.07
CA LYS A 99 0.52 -3.36 21.31
C LYS A 99 0.95 -4.45 22.31
N GLY A 100 1.32 -5.63 21.83
CA GLY A 100 1.91 -6.67 22.69
C GLY A 100 3.22 -6.22 23.32
N LEU A 101 4.10 -5.59 22.53
CA LEU A 101 5.36 -5.01 22.99
C LEU A 101 5.17 -3.85 24.00
N LEU A 102 4.15 -3.02 23.80
CA LEU A 102 3.83 -1.91 24.70
C LEU A 102 3.26 -2.37 26.05
N LEU A 103 2.54 -3.49 26.08
CA LEU A 103 2.06 -4.11 27.31
C LEU A 103 3.21 -4.74 28.13
N ASP A 104 4.20 -5.34 27.47
CA ASP A 104 5.43 -5.84 28.12
C ASP A 104 6.33 -4.70 28.63
N LEU A 105 6.12 -3.46 28.19
CA LEU A 105 6.86 -2.27 28.62
C LEU A 105 6.22 -1.53 29.82
N ALA A 106 5.07 -1.98 30.34
CA ALA A 106 4.40 -1.35 31.47
C ALA A 106 4.55 -2.15 32.78
N PRO A 107 5.08 -1.56 33.87
CA PRO A 107 6.18 -0.63 33.98
C PRO A 107 7.38 -1.31 34.67
N MET A 108 8.56 -1.30 34.07
CA MET A 108 9.76 -1.37 34.92
C MET A 108 9.77 -0.07 35.72
N GLU A 109 9.74 -0.16 37.05
CA GLU A 109 10.02 0.95 37.97
C GLU A 109 11.36 1.58 37.56
N ARG A 110 11.31 2.56 36.66
CA ARG A 110 12.46 3.35 36.25
C ARG A 110 12.41 4.60 37.10
N ASP A 111 13.44 4.74 37.93
CA ASP A 111 13.77 5.98 38.58
C ASP A 111 13.56 7.13 37.60
N THR A 112 12.71 8.06 38.03
CA THR A 112 12.15 9.16 37.27
C THR A 112 13.21 10.09 36.72
N GLU A 113 13.50 9.96 35.43
CA GLU A 113 13.64 11.13 34.56
C GLU A 113 12.42 11.17 33.66
N VAL A 114 11.48 12.07 33.99
CA VAL A 114 10.32 12.38 33.17
C VAL A 114 10.83 13.08 31.92
N ILE A 115 11.01 12.33 30.84
CA ILE A 115 11.10 12.92 29.50
C ILE A 115 9.67 13.32 29.15
N GLU A 116 9.34 14.60 29.33
CA GLU A 116 8.03 15.13 28.91
C GLU A 116 7.89 14.92 27.40
N GLU A 117 6.81 14.25 26.99
CA GLU A 117 6.45 14.15 25.57
C GLU A 117 6.28 15.57 24.99
N PRO A 118 6.87 15.87 23.81
CA PRO A 118 6.71 17.17 23.20
C PRO A 118 5.22 17.42 22.94
N LYS A 119 4.72 18.58 23.37
CA LYS A 119 3.29 18.89 23.25
C LYS A 119 2.95 18.95 21.77
N TYR A 120 1.71 18.57 21.43
CA TYR A 120 1.23 18.61 20.04
C TYR A 120 1.49 19.97 19.36
N GLY A 121 1.45 21.07 20.10
CA GLY A 121 1.82 22.40 19.61
C GLY A 121 3.27 22.50 19.13
N ASP A 122 4.21 21.89 19.85
CA ASP A 122 5.65 21.92 19.52
C ASP A 122 5.94 21.08 18.26
N LEU A 123 5.23 19.95 18.10
CA LEU A 123 5.28 19.12 16.90
C LEU A 123 4.71 19.83 15.68
N MET A 124 3.59 20.54 15.83
CA MET A 124 3.00 21.34 14.76
C MET A 124 3.89 22.51 14.35
N GLU A 125 4.55 23.15 15.31
CA GLU A 125 5.52 24.21 15.03
C GLU A 125 6.77 23.68 14.32
N MET A 126 7.26 22.51 14.71
CA MET A 126 8.36 21.82 13.99
C MET A 126 7.96 21.47 12.56
N MET A 127 6.77 20.92 12.34
CA MET A 127 6.27 20.57 11.01
C MET A 127 6.07 21.82 10.13
N SER A 128 5.60 22.93 10.70
CA SER A 128 5.51 24.21 9.98
C SER A 128 6.87 24.71 9.54
N LYS A 129 7.87 24.71 10.43
CA LYS A 129 9.25 25.13 10.11
C LYS A 129 9.90 24.23 9.04
N ILE A 130 9.59 22.94 9.04
CA ILE A 130 10.03 22.01 7.99
C ILE A 130 9.35 22.37 6.65
N GLY A 131 8.04 22.66 6.66
CA GLY A 131 7.30 23.10 5.48
C GLY A 131 7.87 24.39 4.88
N ASP A 132 8.16 25.40 5.71
CA ASP A 132 8.72 26.68 5.27
C ASP A 132 10.12 26.51 4.67
N ASN A 133 10.96 25.67 5.28
CA ASN A 133 12.29 25.36 4.75
C ASN A 133 12.21 24.60 3.42
N LEU A 134 11.25 23.69 3.26
CA LEU A 134 11.05 22.96 2.00
C LEU A 134 10.58 23.88 0.88
N ALA A 135 9.69 24.82 1.18
CA ALA A 135 9.22 25.84 0.23
C ALA A 135 10.36 26.74 -0.25
N ASN A 136 11.21 27.21 0.67
CA ASN A 136 12.38 28.02 0.34
C ASN A 136 13.40 27.27 -0.54
N LEU A 137 13.61 25.98 -0.30
CA LEU A 137 14.49 25.14 -1.14
C LEU A 137 13.92 24.91 -2.54
N LEU A 138 12.60 24.77 -2.66
CA LEU A 138 11.92 24.61 -3.95
C LEU A 138 11.94 25.91 -4.77
N GLU A 139 11.85 27.07 -4.13
CA GLU A 139 12.01 28.37 -4.81
C GLU A 139 13.45 28.63 -5.24
N ALA A 140 14.44 28.30 -4.41
CA ALA A 140 15.85 28.38 -4.77
C ALA A 140 16.21 27.46 -5.96
N GLY A 141 15.59 26.28 -6.05
CA GLY A 141 15.74 25.34 -7.18
C GLY A 141 15.12 25.81 -8.49
N LYS A 142 14.11 26.70 -8.46
CA LYS A 142 13.51 27.27 -9.68
C LYS A 142 14.38 28.36 -10.31
N ASN A 143 15.18 29.07 -9.51
CA ASN A 143 16.06 30.15 -9.99
C ASN A 143 17.42 29.66 -10.53
N THR A 144 17.72 28.36 -10.44
CA THR A 144 18.97 27.76 -10.93
C THR A 144 18.85 27.07 -12.29
N ASN A 145 17.64 27.02 -12.86
CA ASN A 145 17.35 26.48 -14.20
C ASN A 145 16.90 27.55 -15.23
N ALA A 146 17.18 28.84 -14.96
CA ALA A 146 16.96 29.96 -15.88
C ALA A 146 18.29 30.42 -16.50
#